data_AF-A0A5C6RNB9-F1
#
_entry.id   AF-A0A5C6RNB9-F1
#
_cell.length_a   1.000
_cell.length_b   1.000
_cell.length_c   1.000
_cell.angle_alpha   90.00
_cell.angle_beta   90.00
_cell.angle_gamma   90.00
#
_symmetry.space_group_name_H-M   'P 1'
#
loop_
_entity.id
_entity.type
_entity.pdbx_description
1 polymer ?
#
loop_
_entity_poly.entity_id
_entity_poly.type
_entity_poly.pdbx_seq_one_letter_code
_entity_poly.pdbx_strand_id
1 'polypeptide(L)'
;MMQLQYGRDITSVSEQLQKVPLERLYQGIRHPKQALSNQVERLRLLRAVDEREYSRLKRGLPYFVCGHFHPAFRRKEHFSSIESFVIDLDHFEGSGLEQEAVAERLRADERVLMLFTSPSGDGLKVMFRLAEKCFDAGLYSYFYKAFLQQLAAQYELQAVVDLRTHDVSRACFLSVDPKAHFHAGALPIVLEDYFDRNAPDADRAVREGERELEQAKSGQEAPKRGKGEGPTDEVLDRIKRRLNPQYRPNRAKAAPYVPTEVEEVVPQIREVLAAEGIELQAAEPIQYGKRLRLAAGAHLAEVNLFYGKSGFSIVKTTKTGTSPELAQLAYQLIGGLLYPAP
;
A
#
# COMPACT_ATOMS: atom_id res chain seq x y z
N MET A 1 -9.93 10.56 32.79
CA MET A 1 -9.57 9.47 31.86
C MET A 1 -9.65 10.02 30.45
N MET A 2 -8.57 9.87 29.68
CA MET A 2 -8.47 10.37 28.30
C MET A 2 -9.51 9.67 27.41
N GLN A 3 -10.15 10.43 26.52
CA GLN A 3 -11.10 9.87 25.55
C GLN A 3 -10.63 10.15 24.14
N LEU A 4 -10.83 9.20 23.25
CA LEU A 4 -10.60 9.35 21.82
C LEU A 4 -11.92 9.24 21.07
N GLN A 5 -11.88 9.57 19.78
CA GLN A 5 -13.00 9.32 18.88
C GLN A 5 -12.69 8.13 17.96
N TYR A 6 -13.71 7.31 17.71
CA TYR A 6 -13.61 5.99 17.11
C TYR A 6 -14.61 5.84 15.96
N GLY A 7 -14.15 5.23 14.85
CA GLY A 7 -14.95 4.91 13.68
C GLY A 7 -14.75 3.45 13.24
N ARG A 8 -15.63 3.00 12.35
CA ARG A 8 -15.65 1.64 11.78
C ARG A 8 -15.52 1.63 10.28
N ASP A 9 -15.91 2.72 9.61
CA ASP A 9 -15.83 2.87 8.16
C ASP A 9 -15.22 4.23 7.79
N ILE A 10 -13.90 4.23 7.57
CA ILE A 10 -13.16 5.44 7.22
C ILE A 10 -13.59 6.04 5.88
N THR A 11 -14.24 5.26 5.02
CA THR A 11 -14.69 5.70 3.70
C THR A 11 -16.07 6.34 3.72
N SER A 12 -16.82 6.16 4.81
CA SER A 12 -18.13 6.76 4.99
C SER A 12 -18.02 8.24 5.34
N VAL A 13 -18.58 9.09 4.48
CA VAL A 13 -18.65 10.55 4.69
C VAL A 13 -19.71 10.98 5.70
N SER A 14 -20.60 10.06 6.09
CA SER A 14 -21.71 10.26 7.02
C SER A 14 -21.51 9.53 8.35
N GLU A 15 -20.38 8.85 8.55
CA GLU A 15 -20.07 8.20 9.82
C GLU A 15 -19.88 9.25 10.92
N GLN A 16 -20.67 9.10 12.00
CA GLN A 16 -20.44 9.82 13.24
C GLN A 16 -19.51 9.01 14.14
N LEU A 17 -18.44 9.66 14.61
CA LEU A 17 -17.45 9.09 15.50
C LEU A 17 -18.03 8.89 16.90
N GLN A 18 -17.70 7.75 17.49
CA GLN A 18 -18.09 7.39 18.85
C GLN A 18 -16.97 7.70 19.82
N LYS A 19 -17.29 8.11 21.05
CA LYS A 19 -16.28 8.27 22.10
C LYS A 19 -15.80 6.90 22.59
N VAL A 20 -14.50 6.74 22.77
CA VAL A 20 -13.89 5.54 23.34
C VAL A 20 -12.86 5.92 24.40
N PRO A 21 -12.89 5.34 25.62
CA PRO A 21 -11.80 5.52 26.58
C PRO A 21 -10.50 4.92 26.04
N LEU A 22 -9.37 5.60 26.26
CA LEU A 22 -8.07 5.13 25.79
C LEU A 22 -7.73 3.72 26.29
N GLU A 23 -8.03 3.44 27.55
CA GLU A 23 -7.79 2.14 28.17
C GLU A 23 -8.60 1.04 27.49
N ARG A 24 -9.84 1.35 27.07
CA ARG A 24 -10.69 0.40 26.32
C ARG A 24 -10.12 0.13 24.93
N LEU A 25 -9.57 1.15 24.26
CA LEU A 25 -8.89 1.00 22.98
C LEU A 25 -7.67 0.08 23.12
N TYR A 26 -6.82 0.35 24.11
CA TYR A 26 -5.65 -0.47 24.43
C TYR A 26 -6.04 -1.94 24.70
N GLN A 27 -7.05 -2.18 25.55
CA GLN A 27 -7.56 -3.53 25.81
C GLN A 27 -8.09 -4.20 24.53
N GLY A 28 -8.71 -3.44 23.62
CA GLY A 28 -9.16 -3.94 22.32
C GLY A 28 -8.04 -4.30 21.34
N ILE A 29 -6.86 -3.68 21.46
CA ILE A 29 -5.66 -4.00 20.67
C ILE A 29 -4.96 -5.25 21.23
N ARG A 30 -4.86 -5.35 22.57
CA ARG A 30 -4.16 -6.44 23.26
C ARG A 30 -5.00 -7.73 23.34
N HIS A 31 -6.31 -7.58 23.55
CA HIS A 31 -7.28 -8.66 23.66
C HIS A 31 -8.45 -8.44 22.68
N PRO A 32 -8.17 -8.49 21.36
CA PRO A 32 -9.16 -8.21 20.34
C PRO A 32 -10.26 -9.27 20.28
N LYS A 33 -11.41 -8.87 19.71
CA LYS A 33 -12.43 -9.83 19.27
C LYS A 33 -11.89 -10.66 18.12
N GLN A 34 -12.31 -11.92 18.03
CA GLN A 34 -11.89 -12.86 16.97
C GLN A 34 -12.05 -12.28 15.56
N ALA A 35 -13.11 -11.53 15.30
CA ALA A 35 -13.34 -10.90 14.00
C ALA A 35 -12.21 -9.93 13.59
N LEU A 36 -11.72 -9.11 14.54
CA LEU A 36 -10.61 -8.18 14.28
C LEU A 36 -9.30 -8.95 14.10
N SER A 37 -9.03 -9.97 14.93
CA SER A 37 -7.86 -10.85 14.78
C SER A 37 -7.79 -11.48 13.39
N ASN A 38 -8.88 -12.12 12.96
CA ASN A 38 -8.97 -12.75 11.64
C ASN A 38 -8.75 -11.73 10.51
N GLN A 39 -9.28 -10.52 10.65
CA GLN A 39 -9.13 -9.47 9.64
C GLN A 39 -7.67 -8.98 9.55
N VAL A 40 -7.01 -8.73 10.68
CA VAL A 40 -5.61 -8.29 10.71
C VAL A 40 -4.67 -9.40 10.24
N GLU A 41 -4.88 -10.65 10.65
CA GLU A 41 -4.11 -11.80 10.17
C GLU A 41 -4.22 -11.96 8.65
N ARG A 42 -5.44 -11.86 8.10
CA ARG A 42 -5.66 -11.88 6.65
C ARG A 42 -4.90 -10.76 5.95
N LEU A 43 -4.91 -9.56 6.51
CA LEU A 43 -4.18 -8.41 5.94
C LEU A 43 -2.67 -8.66 5.92
N ARG A 44 -2.10 -9.19 7.01
CA ARG A 44 -0.66 -9.51 7.09
C ARG A 44 -0.25 -10.54 6.02
N LEU A 45 -1.06 -11.58 5.81
CA LEU A 45 -0.83 -12.57 4.74
C LEU A 45 -0.88 -11.94 3.34
N LEU A 46 -1.81 -11.00 3.12
CA LEU A 46 -2.01 -10.39 1.81
C LEU A 46 -0.92 -9.41 1.43
N ARG A 47 -0.31 -8.73 2.40
CA ARG A 47 0.67 -7.67 2.16
C ARG A 47 1.85 -8.10 1.30
N ALA A 48 2.36 -9.32 1.49
CA ALA A 48 3.47 -9.85 0.72
C ALA A 48 3.11 -10.20 -0.74
N VAL A 49 1.82 -10.33 -1.04
CA VAL A 49 1.31 -10.85 -2.32
C VAL A 49 0.68 -9.74 -3.16
N ASP A 50 -0.10 -8.84 -2.54
CA ASP A 50 -0.81 -7.77 -3.22
C ASP A 50 -0.96 -6.54 -2.29
N GLU A 51 -0.03 -5.61 -2.41
CA GLU A 51 -0.01 -4.37 -1.62
C GLU A 51 -1.22 -3.46 -1.90
N ARG A 52 -1.75 -3.48 -3.13
CA ARG A 52 -2.91 -2.68 -3.51
C ARG A 52 -4.16 -3.19 -2.82
N GLU A 53 -4.36 -4.50 -2.86
CA GLU A 53 -5.48 -5.14 -2.20
C GLU A 53 -5.36 -5.05 -0.67
N TYR A 54 -4.14 -5.16 -0.12
CA TYR A 54 -3.87 -4.87 1.29
C TYR A 54 -4.35 -3.46 1.67
N SER A 55 -3.97 -2.43 0.90
CA SER A 55 -4.36 -1.05 1.15
C SER A 55 -5.87 -0.84 1.05
N ARG A 56 -6.54 -1.53 0.11
CA ARG A 56 -7.99 -1.48 -0.03
C ARG A 56 -8.70 -2.09 1.18
N LEU A 57 -8.29 -3.29 1.60
CA LEU A 57 -8.91 -4.01 2.71
C LEU A 57 -8.58 -3.39 4.08
N LYS A 58 -7.40 -2.78 4.24
CA LYS A 58 -7.00 -2.06 5.47
C LYS A 58 -8.00 -0.95 5.83
N ARG A 59 -8.60 -0.29 4.83
CA ARG A 59 -9.64 0.74 5.04
C ARG A 59 -10.92 0.21 5.67
N GLY A 60 -11.15 -1.11 5.61
CA GLY A 60 -12.26 -1.75 6.31
C GLY A 60 -11.96 -2.09 7.78
N LEU A 61 -10.78 -1.76 8.29
CA LEU A 61 -10.51 -1.87 9.72
C LEU A 61 -11.17 -0.71 10.46
N PRO A 62 -11.63 -0.94 11.70
CA PRO A 62 -11.95 0.16 12.59
C PRO A 62 -10.74 1.04 12.85
N TYR A 63 -10.98 2.28 13.25
CA TYR A 63 -9.93 3.26 13.48
C TYR A 63 -10.29 4.18 14.65
N PHE A 64 -9.29 4.86 15.18
CA PHE A 64 -9.48 5.97 16.10
C PHE A 64 -8.78 7.23 15.56
N VAL A 65 -9.14 8.38 16.11
CA VAL A 65 -8.51 9.66 15.86
C VAL A 65 -8.20 10.32 17.19
N CYS A 66 -7.07 11.04 17.25
CA CYS A 66 -6.69 11.77 18.45
C CYS A 66 -7.32 13.16 18.53
N GLY A 67 -7.65 13.75 17.37
CA GLY A 67 -8.47 14.95 17.31
C GLY A 67 -9.91 14.67 17.73
N HIS A 68 -10.48 15.62 18.46
CA HIS A 68 -11.89 15.68 18.79
C HIS A 68 -12.62 16.58 17.80
N PHE A 69 -13.76 16.09 17.31
CA PHE A 69 -14.59 16.78 16.34
C PHE A 69 -15.98 17.10 16.91
N HIS A 70 -16.48 18.31 16.62
CA HIS A 70 -17.83 18.74 16.93
C HIS A 70 -18.41 19.58 15.76
N PRO A 71 -19.44 19.08 15.03
CA PRO A 71 -20.08 17.77 15.17
C PRO A 71 -19.09 16.61 14.93
N ALA A 72 -19.40 15.41 15.45
CA ALA A 72 -18.47 14.27 15.52
C ALA A 72 -18.20 13.58 14.15
N PHE A 73 -17.95 14.35 13.11
CA PHE A 73 -17.48 13.85 11.81
C PHE A 73 -16.00 14.19 11.67
N ARG A 74 -15.22 13.25 11.13
CA ARG A 74 -13.78 13.39 10.91
C ARG A 74 -13.46 14.39 9.80
N ARG A 75 -13.61 15.68 10.08
CA ARG A 75 -13.45 16.80 9.14
C ARG A 75 -12.68 17.92 9.82
N LYS A 76 -11.69 18.51 9.13
CA LYS A 76 -10.84 19.55 9.72
C LYS A 76 -11.66 20.74 10.20
N GLU A 77 -12.75 21.05 9.50
CA GLU A 77 -13.67 22.15 9.82
C GLU A 77 -14.46 21.91 11.12
N HIS A 78 -14.60 20.66 11.54
CA HIS A 78 -15.25 20.30 12.80
C HIS A 78 -14.24 20.12 13.94
N PHE A 79 -12.94 20.36 13.70
CA PHE A 79 -11.92 20.16 14.72
C PHE A 79 -12.20 21.06 15.93
N SER A 80 -12.16 20.46 17.11
CA SER A 80 -12.42 21.13 18.39
C SER A 80 -11.18 21.16 19.27
N SER A 81 -10.49 20.04 19.47
CA SER A 81 -9.27 19.97 20.29
C SER A 81 -8.51 18.67 20.07
N ILE A 82 -7.26 18.60 20.52
CA ILE A 82 -6.43 17.39 20.54
C ILE A 82 -5.64 17.33 21.85
N GLU A 83 -5.60 16.15 22.49
CA GLU A 83 -4.89 15.93 23.77
C GLU A 83 -3.86 14.79 23.71
N SER A 84 -3.74 14.13 22.56
CA SER A 84 -2.78 13.07 22.29
C SER A 84 -2.47 13.01 20.79
N PHE A 85 -1.43 12.28 20.41
CA PHE A 85 -1.06 12.10 19.01
C PHE A 85 -0.31 10.79 18.81
N VAL A 86 -0.29 10.29 17.57
CA VAL A 86 0.39 9.05 17.20
C VAL A 86 1.48 9.34 16.19
N ILE A 87 2.67 8.81 16.46
CA ILE A 87 3.76 8.68 15.49
C ILE A 87 3.65 7.30 14.84
N ASP A 88 3.62 7.30 13.51
CA ASP A 88 3.65 6.08 12.70
C ASP A 88 5.09 5.81 12.26
N LEU A 89 5.61 4.64 12.65
CA LEU A 89 6.86 4.09 12.16
C LEU A 89 6.50 2.93 11.25
N ASP A 90 6.79 3.02 9.95
CA ASP A 90 6.45 2.01 8.95
C ASP A 90 7.71 1.61 8.16
N HIS A 91 7.63 0.49 7.44
CA HIS A 91 8.71 -0.01 6.57
C HIS A 91 10.00 -0.41 7.31
N PHE A 92 9.88 -1.10 8.45
CA PHE A 92 11.05 -1.66 9.13
C PHE A 92 11.80 -2.66 8.25
N GLU A 93 11.07 -3.49 7.51
CA GLU A 93 11.63 -4.40 6.51
C GLU A 93 12.43 -3.63 5.44
N GLY A 94 13.73 -3.89 5.39
CA GLY A 94 14.65 -3.22 4.46
C GLY A 94 15.23 -1.90 4.97
N SER A 95 14.81 -1.40 6.15
CA SER A 95 15.36 -0.18 6.75
C SER A 95 16.72 -0.37 7.45
N GLY A 96 17.10 -1.62 7.74
CA GLY A 96 18.27 -1.93 8.57
C GLY A 96 18.03 -1.77 10.08
N LEU A 97 16.85 -1.31 10.50
CA LEU A 97 16.45 -1.25 11.90
C LEU A 97 15.70 -2.51 12.33
N GLU A 98 16.04 -3.03 13.51
CA GLU A 98 15.32 -4.14 14.14
C GLU A 98 14.11 -3.60 14.91
N GLN A 99 12.91 -3.97 14.44
CA GLN A 99 11.64 -3.45 14.97
C GLN A 99 11.48 -3.68 16.49
N GLU A 100 11.81 -4.88 16.99
CA GLU A 100 11.68 -5.17 18.42
C GLU A 100 12.71 -4.39 19.26
N ALA A 101 13.93 -4.17 18.74
CA ALA A 101 14.93 -3.36 19.45
C ALA A 101 14.49 -1.89 19.56
N VAL A 102 13.91 -1.34 18.49
CA VAL A 102 13.29 0.00 18.52
C VAL A 102 12.09 0.02 19.47
N ALA A 103 11.25 -1.01 19.47
CA ALA A 103 10.12 -1.12 20.39
C ALA A 103 10.59 -1.11 21.86
N GLU A 104 11.62 -1.87 22.23
CA GLU A 104 12.18 -1.88 23.59
C GLU A 104 12.71 -0.50 24.01
N ARG A 105 13.47 0.18 23.14
CA ARG A 105 13.94 1.56 23.40
C ARG A 105 12.78 2.52 23.65
N LEU A 106 11.72 2.43 22.85
CA LEU A 106 10.54 3.28 22.99
C LEU A 106 9.69 2.91 24.22
N ARG A 107 9.62 1.63 24.63
CA ARG A 107 8.95 1.22 25.87
C ARG A 107 9.64 1.79 27.12
N ALA A 108 10.95 2.02 27.04
CA ALA A 108 11.71 2.64 28.12
C ALA A 108 11.57 4.18 28.17
N ASP A 109 10.99 4.81 27.15
CA ASP A 109 10.73 6.25 27.14
C ASP A 109 9.52 6.58 28.01
N GLU A 110 9.73 7.30 29.11
CA GLU A 110 8.66 7.66 30.05
C GLU A 110 7.55 8.51 29.42
N ARG A 111 7.79 9.13 28.26
CA ARG A 111 6.80 9.93 27.52
C ARG A 111 5.83 9.08 26.69
N VAL A 112 6.20 7.83 26.37
CA VAL A 112 5.37 6.94 25.54
C VAL A 112 4.14 6.49 26.32
N LEU A 113 2.97 6.89 25.83
CA LEU A 113 1.67 6.56 26.43
C LEU A 113 1.20 5.17 26.02
N MET A 114 1.34 4.83 24.74
CA MET A 114 0.96 3.53 24.20
C MET A 114 1.83 3.19 23.01
N LEU A 115 2.23 1.92 22.91
CA LEU A 115 3.02 1.42 21.78
C LEU A 115 2.44 0.09 21.32
N PHE A 116 2.20 -0.05 20.02
CA PHE A 116 1.72 -1.29 19.45
C PHE A 116 2.13 -1.46 17.99
N THR A 117 2.18 -2.71 17.55
CA THR A 117 2.48 -3.13 16.18
C THR A 117 1.35 -2.72 15.25
N SER A 118 1.68 -2.09 14.12
CA SER A 118 0.72 -1.62 13.12
C SER A 118 -0.01 -2.80 12.44
N PRO A 119 -1.13 -2.56 11.73
CA PRO A 119 -1.88 -3.64 11.08
C PRO A 119 -1.07 -4.44 10.06
N SER A 120 -0.01 -3.86 9.47
CA SER A 120 0.87 -4.55 8.50
C SER A 120 1.76 -5.61 9.16
N GLY A 121 1.98 -5.51 10.48
CA GLY A 121 2.98 -6.30 11.20
C GLY A 121 4.41 -5.73 11.15
N ASP A 122 4.70 -4.76 10.29
CA ASP A 122 6.05 -4.23 10.01
C ASP A 122 6.17 -2.73 10.32
N GLY A 123 5.31 -2.28 11.21
CA GLY A 123 5.35 -0.92 11.69
C GLY A 123 5.01 -0.88 13.16
N LEU A 124 5.34 0.23 13.79
CA LEU A 124 4.98 0.56 15.15
C LEU A 124 4.13 1.82 15.16
N LYS A 125 3.22 1.90 16.12
CA LYS A 125 2.40 3.07 16.39
C LYS A 125 2.68 3.51 17.81
N VAL A 126 3.19 4.73 17.95
CA VAL A 126 3.67 5.28 19.22
C VAL A 126 2.80 6.48 19.59
N MET A 127 2.01 6.35 20.64
CA MET A 127 1.14 7.41 21.13
C MET A 127 1.82 8.20 22.26
N PHE A 128 1.62 9.51 22.25
CA PHE A 128 2.04 10.44 23.28
C PHE A 128 0.84 11.28 23.75
N ARG A 129 0.91 11.85 24.97
CA ARG A 129 -0.08 12.82 25.45
C ARG A 129 0.50 14.23 25.45
N LEU A 130 -0.35 15.22 25.21
CA LEU A 130 -0.01 16.61 25.43
C LEU A 130 -0.23 16.98 26.91
N ALA A 131 0.53 17.95 27.41
CA ALA A 131 0.32 18.55 28.73
C ALA A 131 -0.98 19.33 28.79
N GLU A 132 -1.29 20.06 27.71
CA GLU A 132 -2.51 20.83 27.54
C GLU A 132 -3.18 20.50 26.20
N LYS A 133 -4.50 20.73 26.14
CA LYS A 133 -5.24 20.58 24.88
C LYS A 133 -4.81 21.64 23.88
N CYS A 134 -4.51 21.21 22.66
CA CYS A 134 -4.34 22.12 21.55
C CYS A 134 -5.67 22.31 20.81
N PHE A 135 -6.02 23.57 20.53
CA PHE A 135 -7.25 23.97 19.84
C PHE A 135 -6.98 24.52 18.44
N ASP A 136 -5.71 24.59 18.02
CA ASP A 136 -5.29 25.12 16.72
C ASP A 136 -4.64 24.03 15.86
N ALA A 137 -5.23 23.75 14.70
CA ALA A 137 -4.76 22.69 13.82
C ALA A 137 -3.42 23.02 13.12
N GLY A 138 -3.12 24.30 12.89
CA GLY A 138 -1.85 24.75 12.33
C GLY A 138 -0.72 24.61 13.34
N LEU A 139 -0.95 25.08 14.57
CA LEU A 139 -0.02 24.92 15.68
C LEU A 139 0.27 23.45 15.97
N TYR A 140 -0.77 22.59 16.02
CA TYR A 140 -0.57 21.15 16.16
C TYR A 140 0.29 20.57 15.02
N SER A 141 -0.01 20.92 13.77
CA SER A 141 0.76 20.45 12.62
C SER A 141 2.23 20.87 12.71
N TYR A 142 2.50 22.11 13.12
CA TYR A 142 3.86 22.61 13.32
C TYR A 142 4.59 21.80 14.41
N PHE A 143 3.97 21.72 15.60
CA PHE A 143 4.48 20.96 16.74
C PHE A 143 4.79 19.51 16.35
N TYR A 144 3.87 18.84 15.67
CA TYR A 144 4.03 17.43 15.30
C TYR A 144 5.29 17.21 14.49
N LYS A 145 5.56 18.09 13.53
CA LYS A 145 6.75 18.00 12.66
C LYS A 145 8.04 18.22 13.44
N ALA A 146 8.08 19.25 14.30
CA ALA A 146 9.22 19.54 15.16
C ALA A 146 9.49 18.39 16.15
N PHE A 147 8.43 17.86 16.78
CA PHE A 147 8.52 16.70 17.68
C PHE A 147 9.03 15.47 16.94
N LEU A 148 8.49 15.18 15.75
CA LEU A 148 8.90 14.03 14.94
C LEU A 148 10.38 14.08 14.57
N GLN A 149 10.91 15.26 14.23
CA GLN A 149 12.33 15.47 13.95
C GLN A 149 13.20 15.15 15.16
N GLN A 150 12.87 15.70 16.33
CA GLN A 150 13.63 15.43 17.54
C GLN A 150 13.56 13.95 17.94
N LEU A 151 12.38 13.32 17.86
CA LEU A 151 12.21 11.91 18.15
C LEU A 151 13.01 11.04 17.18
N ALA A 152 12.97 11.36 15.88
CA ALA A 152 13.71 10.64 14.86
C ALA A 152 15.22 10.73 15.07
N ALA A 153 15.73 11.91 15.45
CA ALA A 153 17.15 12.09 15.77
C ALA A 153 17.53 11.32 17.06
N GLN A 154 16.72 11.42 18.12
CA GLN A 154 16.99 10.78 19.41
C GLN A 154 17.06 9.24 19.30
N TYR A 155 16.21 8.65 18.47
CA TYR A 155 16.08 7.20 18.35
C TYR A 155 16.62 6.62 17.04
N GLU A 156 17.20 7.46 16.17
CA GLU A 156 17.71 7.07 14.85
C GLU A 156 16.61 6.43 13.96
N LEU A 157 15.44 7.06 13.91
CA LEU A 157 14.24 6.53 13.24
C LEU A 157 14.01 7.10 11.84
N GLN A 158 14.98 7.82 11.27
CA GLN A 158 14.83 8.55 10.00
C GLN A 158 14.30 7.63 8.89
N ALA A 159 14.76 6.37 8.85
CA ALA A 159 14.37 5.37 7.86
C ALA A 159 12.88 4.95 7.93
N VAL A 160 12.23 5.08 9.09
CA VAL A 160 10.91 4.46 9.36
C VAL A 160 9.81 5.47 9.67
N VAL A 161 10.11 6.71 10.06
CA VAL A 161 9.10 7.73 10.42
C VAL A 161 8.17 8.17 9.27
N ASP A 162 6.84 8.02 9.38
CA ASP A 162 5.91 8.61 8.41
C ASP A 162 5.78 10.13 8.62
N LEU A 163 6.11 10.90 7.58
CA LEU A 163 6.10 12.37 7.61
C LEU A 163 4.72 12.97 7.32
N ARG A 164 3.74 12.14 6.91
CA ARG A 164 2.44 12.58 6.39
C ARG A 164 1.32 12.54 7.42
N THR A 165 1.62 12.35 8.69
CA THR A 165 0.66 12.08 9.78
C THR A 165 0.35 13.27 10.69
N HIS A 166 0.82 14.47 10.32
CA HIS A 166 0.72 15.71 11.11
C HIS A 166 -0.66 16.38 11.12
N ASP A 167 -1.68 15.80 10.48
CA ASP A 167 -3.02 16.40 10.45
C ASP A 167 -3.89 16.00 11.65
N VAL A 168 -4.67 16.93 12.19
CA VAL A 168 -5.57 16.70 13.33
C VAL A 168 -6.65 15.65 13.07
N SER A 169 -6.90 15.33 11.80
CA SER A 169 -7.91 14.37 11.35
C SER A 169 -7.35 13.00 11.01
N ARG A 170 -6.07 12.75 11.34
CA ARG A 170 -5.36 11.52 10.99
C ARG A 170 -6.00 10.32 11.70
N ALA A 171 -6.50 9.40 10.89
CA ALA A 171 -7.02 8.13 11.37
C ALA A 171 -5.88 7.14 11.64
N CYS A 172 -5.96 6.48 12.79
CA CYS A 172 -5.11 5.37 13.16
C CYS A 172 -5.94 4.08 13.17
N PHE A 173 -5.70 3.20 12.20
CA PHE A 173 -6.38 1.91 12.13
C PHE A 173 -6.03 1.02 13.33
N LEU A 174 -7.04 0.34 13.87
CA LEU A 174 -6.84 -0.65 14.93
C LEU A 174 -6.03 -1.83 14.39
N SER A 175 -5.17 -2.34 15.27
CA SER A 175 -4.34 -3.52 15.03
C SER A 175 -4.59 -4.57 16.12
N VAL A 176 -3.84 -5.66 16.02
CA VAL A 176 -3.77 -6.71 17.05
C VAL A 176 -2.32 -6.87 17.47
N ASP A 177 -2.08 -6.64 18.75
CA ASP A 177 -0.76 -6.78 19.35
C ASP A 177 -0.85 -7.22 20.82
N PRO A 178 -0.64 -8.52 21.11
CA PRO A 178 -0.61 -9.05 22.48
C PRO A 178 0.51 -8.44 23.36
N LYS A 179 1.55 -7.88 22.74
CA LYS A 179 2.68 -7.20 23.40
C LYS A 179 2.52 -5.68 23.44
N ALA A 180 1.32 -5.15 23.12
CA ALA A 180 1.04 -3.73 23.22
C ALA A 180 1.39 -3.23 24.63
N HIS A 181 2.08 -2.09 24.67
CA HIS A 181 2.48 -1.41 25.89
C HIS A 181 1.55 -0.23 26.15
N PHE A 182 1.23 0.02 27.43
CA PHE A 182 0.44 1.16 27.87
C PHE A 182 0.96 1.67 29.21
N HIS A 183 1.25 2.97 29.29
CA HIS A 183 1.76 3.64 30.48
C HIS A 183 0.84 4.81 30.85
N ALA A 184 -0.12 4.57 31.75
CA ALA A 184 -1.09 5.60 32.17
C ALA A 184 -0.43 6.84 32.80
N GLY A 185 0.76 6.66 33.39
CA GLY A 185 1.57 7.71 34.01
C GLY A 185 2.53 8.44 33.07
N ALA A 186 2.45 8.20 31.75
CA ALA A 186 3.40 8.76 30.79
C ALA A 186 3.59 10.27 30.94
N LEU A 187 4.84 10.73 30.87
CA LEU A 187 5.17 12.15 30.96
C LEU A 187 4.52 12.91 29.78
N PRO A 188 3.78 14.00 30.05
CA PRO A 188 3.14 14.75 29.00
C PRO A 188 4.16 15.56 28.19
N ILE A 189 3.88 15.75 26.91
CA ILE A 189 4.64 16.64 26.03
C ILE A 189 4.06 18.05 26.13
N VAL A 190 4.89 19.03 26.49
CA VAL A 190 4.54 20.45 26.44
C VAL A 190 4.73 20.92 25.01
N LEU A 191 3.67 21.44 24.38
CA LEU A 191 3.70 21.80 22.98
C LEU A 191 4.64 22.98 22.72
N GLU A 192 4.63 23.94 23.65
CA GLU A 192 5.36 25.20 23.62
C GLU A 192 6.88 24.99 23.60
N ASP A 193 7.38 23.88 24.16
CA ASP A 193 8.80 23.52 24.14
C ASP A 193 9.34 23.30 22.71
N TYR A 194 8.44 23.09 21.75
CA TYR A 194 8.75 22.84 20.35
C TYR A 194 8.40 24.03 19.46
N PHE A 195 7.97 25.16 20.03
CA PHE A 195 7.56 26.35 19.30
C PHE A 195 8.31 27.58 19.83
N ASP A 196 9.31 28.05 19.08
CA ASP A 196 9.96 29.32 19.39
C ASP A 196 9.18 30.48 18.74
N ARG A 197 8.38 31.18 19.54
CA ARG A 197 7.58 32.34 19.10
C ARG A 197 8.44 33.52 18.63
N ASN A 198 9.70 33.55 19.04
CA ASN A 198 10.60 34.68 18.86
C ASN A 198 11.65 34.42 17.76
N ALA A 199 11.73 33.19 17.24
CA ALA A 199 12.61 32.85 16.14
C ALA A 199 11.98 33.25 14.78
N PRO A 200 12.54 34.24 14.06
CA PRO A 200 11.99 34.70 12.78
C PRO A 200 11.99 33.61 11.69
N ASP A 201 12.75 32.53 11.87
CA ASP A 201 12.92 31.42 10.92
C ASP A 201 12.41 30.06 11.45
N ALA A 202 11.60 30.03 12.51
CA ALA A 202 11.09 28.79 13.12
C ALA A 202 10.39 27.86 12.11
N ASP A 203 9.61 28.43 11.19
CA ASP A 203 8.94 27.70 10.10
C ASP A 203 9.94 27.15 9.07
N ARG A 204 11.03 27.87 8.82
CA ARG A 204 12.07 27.46 7.88
C ARG A 204 12.85 26.27 8.44
N ALA A 205 13.24 26.32 9.72
CA ALA A 205 13.96 25.24 10.38
C ALA A 205 13.17 23.92 10.35
N VAL A 206 11.87 23.97 10.65
CA VAL A 206 11.01 22.77 10.57
C VAL A 206 10.92 22.24 9.13
N ARG A 207 10.80 23.12 8.12
CA ARG A 207 10.78 22.67 6.72
C ARG A 207 12.12 22.08 6.26
N GLU A 208 13.24 22.61 6.75
CA GLU A 208 14.57 22.08 6.45
C GLU A 208 14.75 20.69 7.07
N GLY A 209 14.39 20.51 8.34
CA GLY A 209 14.43 19.18 8.97
C GLY A 209 13.50 18.15 8.32
N GLU A 210 12.34 18.56 7.80
CA GLU A 210 11.45 17.65 7.03
C GLU A 210 12.14 17.17 5.75
N ARG A 211 12.82 18.07 5.04
CA ARG A 211 13.57 17.72 3.82
C ARG A 211 14.74 16.79 4.12
N GLU A 212 15.43 17.00 5.23
CA GLU A 212 16.52 16.11 5.67
C GLU A 212 15.99 14.70 5.96
N LEU A 213 14.84 14.57 6.64
CA LEU A 213 14.20 13.28 6.87
C LEU A 213 13.75 12.61 5.56
N GLU A 214 13.18 13.35 4.60
CA GLU A 214 12.81 12.84 3.28
C GLU A 214 14.03 12.32 2.49
N GLN A 215 15.14 13.05 2.54
CA GLN A 215 16.39 12.64 1.91
C GLN A 215 16.98 11.39 2.57
N ALA A 216 16.98 11.33 3.90
CA ALA A 216 17.46 10.16 4.64
C ALA A 216 16.63 8.90 4.32
N LYS A 217 15.31 9.03 4.14
CA LYS A 217 14.45 7.91 3.72
C LYS A 217 14.73 7.41 2.31
N SER A 218 14.93 8.32 1.36
CA SER A 218 15.15 7.94 -0.05
C SER A 218 16.53 7.32 -0.31
N GLY A 219 17.54 7.67 0.48
CA GLY A 219 18.91 7.12 0.36
C GLY A 219 19.06 5.64 0.76
N GLN A 220 18.03 5.02 1.32
CA GLN A 220 18.05 3.67 1.89
C GLN A 220 17.09 2.67 1.21
N GLU A 221 16.58 2.96 0.01
CA GLU A 221 15.73 1.99 -0.72
C GLU A 221 16.51 0.70 -1.04
N ALA A 222 16.20 -0.37 -0.30
CA ALA A 222 16.63 -1.73 -0.61
C ALA A 222 16.08 -2.19 -1.97
N PRO A 223 16.81 -3.06 -2.70
CA PRO A 223 16.42 -3.49 -4.03
C PRO A 223 15.05 -4.19 -4.02
N LYS A 224 14.22 -3.85 -5.02
CA LYS A 224 12.93 -4.50 -5.27
C LYS A 224 13.09 -6.01 -5.21
N ARG A 225 12.41 -6.64 -4.25
CA ARG A 225 12.34 -8.11 -4.12
C ARG A 225 12.01 -8.73 -5.47
N GLY A 226 12.94 -9.54 -5.98
CA GLY A 226 12.72 -10.36 -7.14
C GLY A 226 11.49 -11.25 -6.94
N LYS A 227 10.70 -11.42 -8.00
CA LYS A 227 9.57 -12.36 -8.01
C LYS A 227 10.11 -13.75 -7.68
N GLY A 228 9.88 -14.20 -6.45
CA GLY A 228 10.17 -15.58 -6.06
C GLY A 228 9.37 -16.55 -6.94
N GLU A 229 9.97 -17.68 -7.26
CA GLU A 229 9.32 -18.74 -8.01
C GLU A 229 8.03 -19.15 -7.29
N GLY A 230 6.92 -19.07 -8.01
CA GLY A 230 5.60 -19.36 -7.48
C GLY A 230 5.48 -20.82 -7.01
N PRO A 231 4.49 -21.11 -6.16
CA PRO A 231 4.23 -22.48 -5.73
C PRO A 231 3.98 -23.39 -6.94
N THR A 232 4.63 -24.56 -6.92
CA THR A 232 4.44 -25.63 -7.91
C THR A 232 2.97 -26.01 -8.05
N ASP A 233 2.56 -26.46 -9.24
CA ASP A 233 1.16 -26.85 -9.51
C ASP A 233 0.59 -27.87 -8.52
N GLU A 234 1.42 -28.77 -7.98
CA GLU A 234 1.03 -29.73 -6.94
C GLU A 234 0.58 -29.06 -5.64
N VAL A 235 1.26 -27.98 -5.24
CA VAL A 235 0.92 -27.20 -4.05
C VAL A 235 -0.39 -26.45 -4.28
N LEU A 236 -0.57 -25.88 -5.47
CA LEU A 236 -1.79 -25.19 -5.86
C LEU A 236 -3.00 -26.15 -5.91
N ASP A 237 -2.83 -27.35 -6.45
CA ASP A 237 -3.91 -28.33 -6.53
C ASP A 237 -4.29 -28.89 -5.16
N ARG A 238 -3.31 -29.09 -4.28
CA ARG A 238 -3.56 -29.42 -2.87
C ARG A 238 -4.41 -28.35 -2.18
N ILE A 239 -4.11 -27.07 -2.41
CA ILE A 239 -4.88 -25.94 -1.85
C ILE A 239 -6.31 -25.92 -2.42
N LYS A 240 -6.47 -26.07 -3.74
CA LYS A 240 -7.79 -26.07 -4.40
C LYS A 240 -8.70 -27.21 -3.92
N ARG A 241 -8.16 -28.42 -3.72
CA ARG A 241 -8.90 -29.56 -3.14
C ARG A 241 -9.35 -29.31 -1.71
N ARG A 242 -8.54 -28.58 -0.92
CA ARG A 242 -8.89 -28.22 0.46
C ARG A 242 -9.98 -27.15 0.51
N LEU A 243 -9.94 -26.17 -0.39
CA LEU A 243 -10.93 -25.08 -0.44
C LEU A 243 -12.26 -25.50 -1.06
N ASN A 244 -12.25 -26.47 -1.97
CA ASN A 244 -13.46 -27.04 -2.56
C ASN A 244 -13.35 -28.58 -2.61
N PRO A 245 -14.04 -29.32 -1.73
CA PRO A 245 -14.02 -30.79 -1.71
C PRO A 245 -14.49 -31.46 -3.01
N GLN A 246 -15.24 -30.74 -3.86
CA GLN A 246 -15.66 -31.19 -5.19
C GLN A 246 -14.70 -30.76 -6.31
N TYR A 247 -13.57 -30.12 -5.97
CA TYR A 247 -12.57 -29.71 -6.95
C TYR A 247 -12.00 -30.91 -7.69
N ARG A 248 -12.26 -30.95 -9.00
CA ARG A 248 -11.58 -31.85 -9.93
C ARG A 248 -10.46 -31.04 -10.61
N PRO A 249 -9.19 -31.46 -10.50
CA PRO A 249 -8.12 -30.81 -11.24
C PRO A 249 -8.47 -30.86 -12.73
N ASN A 250 -8.36 -29.72 -13.38
CA ASN A 250 -8.62 -29.62 -14.80
C ASN A 250 -7.61 -30.53 -15.49
N ARG A 251 -8.07 -31.51 -16.27
CA ARG A 251 -7.17 -32.33 -17.09
C ARG A 251 -6.27 -31.37 -17.88
N ALA A 252 -4.99 -31.71 -18.00
CA ALA A 252 -4.01 -30.97 -18.77
C ALA A 252 -4.70 -30.39 -20.01
N LYS A 253 -4.76 -29.05 -20.11
CA LYS A 253 -5.37 -28.40 -21.26
C LYS A 253 -4.72 -29.02 -22.49
N ALA A 254 -5.52 -29.64 -23.35
CA ALA A 254 -5.03 -30.10 -24.63
C ALA A 254 -4.24 -28.97 -25.27
N ALA A 255 -3.10 -29.29 -25.88
CA ALA A 255 -2.30 -28.30 -26.58
C ALA A 255 -3.23 -27.46 -27.47
N PRO A 256 -3.13 -26.11 -27.43
CA PRO A 256 -4.01 -25.26 -28.22
C PRO A 256 -3.93 -25.67 -29.69
N TYR A 257 -5.08 -25.88 -30.33
CA TYR A 257 -5.11 -26.16 -31.76
C TYR A 257 -4.78 -24.88 -32.51
N VAL A 258 -3.67 -24.85 -33.25
CA VAL A 258 -3.28 -23.74 -34.12
C VAL A 258 -3.51 -24.16 -35.58
N PRO A 259 -4.36 -23.47 -36.35
CA PRO A 259 -4.54 -23.74 -37.77
C PRO A 259 -3.23 -23.53 -38.55
N THR A 260 -2.97 -24.37 -39.56
CA THR A 260 -1.76 -24.30 -40.40
C THR A 260 -1.61 -22.93 -41.07
N GLU A 261 -2.72 -22.30 -41.43
CA GLU A 261 -2.75 -20.96 -42.04
C GLU A 261 -2.16 -19.88 -41.11
N VAL A 262 -2.32 -20.04 -39.79
CA VAL A 262 -1.71 -19.16 -38.80
C VAL A 262 -0.21 -19.44 -38.68
N GLU A 263 0.21 -20.70 -38.76
CA GLU A 263 1.63 -21.07 -38.75
C GLU A 263 2.37 -20.50 -39.97
N GLU A 264 1.77 -20.61 -41.15
CA GLU A 264 2.36 -20.19 -42.42
C GLU A 264 2.47 -18.67 -42.57
N VAL A 265 1.54 -17.90 -42.00
CA VAL A 265 1.52 -16.44 -42.17
C VAL A 265 2.38 -15.69 -41.17
N VAL A 266 2.72 -16.31 -40.02
CA VAL A 266 3.52 -15.66 -38.97
C VAL A 266 4.93 -15.25 -39.43
N PRO A 267 5.67 -16.04 -40.24
CA PRO A 267 6.91 -15.59 -40.86
C PRO A 267 6.73 -14.34 -41.73
N GLN A 268 5.66 -14.26 -42.52
CA GLN A 268 5.38 -13.08 -43.37
C GLN A 268 5.03 -11.85 -42.53
N ILE A 269 4.24 -12.04 -41.47
CA ILE A 269 3.94 -10.99 -40.49
C ILE A 269 5.24 -10.46 -39.85
N ARG A 270 6.17 -11.36 -39.50
CA ARG A 270 7.48 -10.95 -38.94
C ARG A 270 8.23 -10.03 -39.90
N GLU A 271 8.26 -10.35 -41.19
CA GLU A 271 8.94 -9.54 -42.21
C GLU A 271 8.30 -8.16 -42.37
N VAL A 272 6.96 -8.10 -42.48
CA VAL A 272 6.22 -6.82 -42.60
C VAL A 272 6.42 -5.93 -41.38
N LEU A 273 6.39 -6.50 -40.17
CA LEU A 273 6.62 -5.74 -38.95
C LEU A 273 8.07 -5.26 -38.84
N ALA A 274 9.04 -6.11 -39.21
CA ALA A 274 10.46 -5.77 -39.17
C ALA A 274 10.83 -4.63 -40.13
N ALA A 275 10.18 -4.55 -41.30
CA ALA A 275 10.37 -3.45 -42.26
C ALA A 275 10.02 -2.08 -41.66
N GLU A 276 9.09 -2.03 -40.70
CA GLU A 276 8.64 -0.81 -40.00
C GLU A 276 9.29 -0.64 -38.62
N GLY A 277 10.34 -1.42 -38.31
CA GLY A 277 11.06 -1.34 -37.03
C GLY A 277 10.32 -1.95 -35.83
N ILE A 278 9.33 -2.82 -36.07
CA ILE A 278 8.59 -3.53 -35.03
C ILE A 278 9.12 -4.98 -34.94
N GLU A 279 9.65 -5.34 -33.78
CA GLU A 279 10.18 -6.67 -33.50
C GLU A 279 9.08 -7.63 -33.00
N LEU A 280 8.92 -8.78 -33.66
CA LEU A 280 8.12 -9.90 -33.15
C LEU A 280 8.94 -10.75 -32.17
N GLN A 281 8.83 -10.44 -30.87
CA GLN A 281 9.57 -11.11 -29.79
C GLN A 281 9.12 -12.55 -29.53
N ALA A 282 7.81 -12.81 -29.61
CA ALA A 282 7.25 -14.14 -29.39
C ALA A 282 5.94 -14.34 -30.16
N ALA A 283 5.70 -15.58 -30.60
CA ALA A 283 4.44 -16.01 -31.18
C ALA A 283 3.97 -17.28 -30.45
N GLU A 284 3.16 -17.10 -29.41
CA GLU A 284 2.74 -18.17 -28.51
C GLU A 284 1.43 -18.81 -28.99
N PRO A 285 1.30 -20.15 -29.00
CA PRO A 285 0.08 -20.82 -29.45
C PRO A 285 -1.09 -20.52 -28.50
N ILE A 286 -2.25 -20.19 -29.08
CA ILE A 286 -3.52 -20.03 -28.40
C ILE A 286 -4.61 -20.80 -29.16
N GLN A 287 -5.75 -21.04 -28.54
CA GLN A 287 -6.80 -21.85 -29.16
C GLN A 287 -7.29 -21.15 -30.45
N TYR A 288 -7.16 -21.83 -31.59
CA TYR A 288 -7.44 -21.34 -32.94
C TYR A 288 -6.50 -20.22 -33.45
N GLY A 289 -5.31 -20.02 -32.87
CA GLY A 289 -4.47 -18.88 -33.24
C GLY A 289 -3.09 -18.78 -32.58
N LYS A 290 -2.44 -17.62 -32.72
CA LYS A 290 -1.23 -17.24 -32.00
C LYS A 290 -1.33 -15.87 -31.36
N ARG A 291 -0.79 -15.73 -30.16
CA ARG A 291 -0.54 -14.45 -29.51
C ARG A 291 0.83 -13.93 -29.92
N LEU A 292 0.86 -12.76 -30.55
CA LEU A 292 2.06 -12.09 -31.01
C LEU A 292 2.48 -11.03 -29.99
N ARG A 293 3.68 -11.14 -29.45
CA ARG A 293 4.32 -10.12 -28.62
C ARG A 293 5.24 -9.27 -29.46
N LEU A 294 5.02 -7.96 -29.42
CA LEU A 294 5.66 -6.99 -30.29
C LEU A 294 6.42 -5.97 -29.45
N ALA A 295 7.55 -5.50 -29.98
CA ALA A 295 8.32 -4.43 -29.38
C ALA A 295 8.77 -3.41 -30.44
N ALA A 296 8.72 -2.13 -30.09
CA ALA A 296 9.29 -1.04 -30.88
C ALA A 296 9.96 -0.07 -29.90
N GLY A 297 11.30 -0.14 -29.80
CA GLY A 297 12.06 0.58 -28.78
C GLY A 297 11.60 0.21 -27.36
N ALA A 298 11.18 1.20 -26.58
CA ALA A 298 10.68 1.00 -25.21
C ALA A 298 9.19 0.58 -25.14
N HIS A 299 8.48 0.56 -26.27
CA HIS A 299 7.06 0.23 -26.31
C HIS A 299 6.83 -1.26 -26.58
N LEU A 300 5.93 -1.87 -25.81
CA LEU A 300 5.51 -3.26 -25.98
C LEU A 300 4.05 -3.34 -26.41
N ALA A 301 3.67 -4.32 -27.22
CA ALA A 301 2.28 -4.59 -27.59
C ALA A 301 1.98 -6.09 -27.68
N GLU A 302 0.71 -6.46 -27.50
CA GLU A 302 0.21 -7.83 -27.69
C GLU A 302 -0.99 -7.83 -28.63
N VAL A 303 -0.91 -8.63 -29.70
CA VAL A 303 -1.99 -8.82 -30.68
C VAL A 303 -2.26 -10.31 -30.83
N ASN A 304 -3.52 -10.72 -30.82
CA ASN A 304 -3.91 -12.11 -31.07
C ASN A 304 -4.36 -12.27 -32.52
N LEU A 305 -3.80 -13.26 -33.20
CA LEU A 305 -4.14 -13.66 -34.55
C LEU A 305 -4.89 -14.99 -34.49
N PHE A 306 -6.08 -15.05 -35.06
CA PHE A 306 -6.88 -16.28 -35.16
C PHE A 306 -7.20 -16.60 -36.62
N TYR A 307 -7.53 -17.85 -36.89
CA TYR A 307 -8.08 -18.28 -38.17
C TYR A 307 -9.30 -19.18 -37.95
N GLY A 308 -10.38 -18.89 -38.67
CA GLY A 308 -11.66 -19.61 -38.53
C GLY A 308 -12.48 -19.58 -39.81
N LYS A 309 -13.78 -19.89 -39.71
CA LYS A 309 -14.69 -20.02 -40.87
C LYS A 309 -14.78 -18.77 -41.76
N SER A 310 -14.49 -17.59 -41.20
CA SER A 310 -14.53 -16.31 -41.90
C SER A 310 -13.14 -15.77 -42.27
N GLY A 311 -12.10 -16.61 -42.21
CA GLY A 311 -10.71 -16.21 -42.46
C GLY A 311 -9.98 -15.74 -41.19
N PHE A 312 -9.00 -14.85 -41.38
CA PHE A 312 -8.17 -14.33 -40.29
C PHE A 312 -8.92 -13.31 -39.42
N SER A 313 -8.68 -13.30 -38.13
CA SER A 313 -9.11 -12.20 -37.26
C SER A 313 -7.98 -11.76 -36.35
N ILE A 314 -7.89 -10.44 -36.16
CA ILE A 314 -6.84 -9.80 -35.39
C ILE A 314 -7.51 -9.09 -34.21
N VAL A 315 -7.07 -9.38 -32.99
CA VAL A 315 -7.61 -8.79 -31.77
C VAL A 315 -6.51 -8.09 -31.00
N LYS A 316 -6.67 -6.78 -30.79
CA LYS A 316 -5.76 -5.97 -29.96
C LYS A 316 -5.97 -6.29 -28.48
N THR A 317 -4.90 -6.45 -27.72
CA THR A 317 -4.98 -6.68 -26.27
C THR A 317 -4.78 -5.38 -25.50
N THR A 318 -5.53 -5.17 -24.41
CA THR A 318 -5.46 -3.98 -23.54
C THR A 318 -4.79 -4.28 -22.19
N LYS A 319 -3.65 -4.97 -22.24
CA LYS A 319 -2.93 -5.40 -21.03
C LYS A 319 -2.15 -4.24 -20.40
N THR A 320 -2.15 -4.13 -19.07
CA THR A 320 -1.34 -3.14 -18.35
C THR A 320 0.15 -3.32 -18.70
N GLY A 321 0.81 -2.24 -19.12
CA GLY A 321 2.21 -2.27 -19.57
C GLY A 321 2.41 -2.44 -21.08
N THR A 322 1.34 -2.49 -21.88
CA THR A 322 1.41 -2.43 -23.35
C THR A 322 0.95 -1.07 -23.89
N SER A 323 1.53 -0.63 -25.01
CA SER A 323 1.18 0.59 -25.75
C SER A 323 -0.05 0.33 -26.64
N PRO A 324 -1.19 1.02 -26.40
CA PRO A 324 -2.37 0.91 -27.25
C PRO A 324 -2.13 1.39 -28.68
N GLU A 325 -1.25 2.39 -28.85
CA GLU A 325 -0.87 2.95 -30.14
C GLU A 325 -0.09 1.94 -30.97
N LEU A 326 0.93 1.29 -30.39
CA LEU A 326 1.69 0.24 -31.07
C LEU A 326 0.80 -0.96 -31.42
N ALA A 327 -0.14 -1.34 -30.55
CA ALA A 327 -1.10 -2.40 -30.86
C ALA A 327 -2.03 -2.04 -32.03
N GLN A 328 -2.41 -0.76 -32.16
CA GLN A 328 -3.22 -0.27 -33.28
C GLN A 328 -2.44 -0.27 -34.59
N LEU A 329 -1.19 0.19 -34.58
CA LEU A 329 -0.31 0.19 -35.76
C LEU A 329 -0.03 -1.24 -36.24
N ALA A 330 0.31 -2.14 -35.32
CA ALA A 330 0.51 -3.54 -35.64
C ALA A 330 -0.76 -4.19 -36.20
N TYR A 331 -1.93 -3.88 -35.65
CA TYR A 331 -3.22 -4.35 -36.20
C TYR A 331 -3.41 -3.91 -37.66
N GLN A 332 -3.05 -2.67 -37.99
CA GLN A 332 -3.18 -2.14 -39.35
C GLN A 332 -2.19 -2.78 -40.33
N LEU A 333 -0.93 -2.94 -39.93
CA LEU A 333 0.11 -3.58 -40.75
C LEU A 333 -0.23 -5.04 -41.05
N ILE A 334 -0.61 -5.80 -40.01
CA ILE A 334 -1.03 -7.19 -40.16
C ILE A 334 -2.32 -7.26 -40.98
N GLY A 335 -3.26 -6.34 -40.74
CA GLY A 335 -4.51 -6.25 -41.52
C GLY A 335 -4.25 -6.03 -43.01
N GLY A 336 -3.32 -5.14 -43.37
CA GLY A 336 -2.95 -4.88 -44.76
C GLY A 336 -2.31 -6.08 -45.47
N LEU A 337 -1.54 -6.88 -44.74
CA LEU A 337 -0.98 -8.14 -45.27
C LEU A 337 -2.08 -9.20 -45.51
N LEU A 338 -3.00 -9.36 -44.56
CA LEU A 338 -4.01 -10.44 -44.59
C LEU A 338 -5.21 -10.11 -45.48
N TYR A 339 -5.50 -8.82 -45.64
CA TYR A 339 -6.62 -8.29 -46.42
C TYR A 339 -6.14 -7.16 -47.34
N PRO A 340 -5.34 -7.47 -48.38
CA PRO A 340 -4.96 -6.46 -49.36
C PRO A 340 -6.22 -5.87 -50.01
N ALA A 341 -6.24 -4.55 -50.20
CA ALA A 341 -7.30 -3.91 -50.96
C ALA A 341 -7.35 -4.50 -52.38
N PRO A 342 -8.55 -4.66 -52.98
CA PRO A 342 -8.71 -5.24 -54.31
C PRO A 342 -8.00 -4.44 -55.41
#